data_AF-A0A222ENL4-F1
#
_entry.id   AF-A0A222ENL4-F1
#
_cell.length_a   1.000
_cell.length_b   1.000
_cell.length_c   1.000
_cell.angle_alpha   90.00
_cell.angle_beta   90.00
_cell.angle_gamma   90.00
#
_symmetry.space_group_name_H-M   'P 1'
#
loop_
_entity.id
_entity.type
_entity.pdbx_description
1 polymer ?
#
loop_
_entity_poly.entity_id
_entity_poly.type
_entity_poly.pdbx_seq_one_letter_code
_entity_poly.pdbx_strand_id
1 'polypeptide(L)'
;MNCCKCDVNIVKNCICAINNCECDNNDSYDCWCCIEKKWHSLISTNGSFNYVSNILENSIKNKSIEKLIRYEFSMLKKDILSNKKNIVKDVSKSYVDLIDTEINPKLIVEAFHANLITKLIYFVNEVSYYLEVVNLAVEIYPTFKLNINYNLITLYLESVDEILPFIVGEFKTIVKEVYNSFEYEMLKSKLFNLDELVVRIKDKIEVKTINYE
;
A
#
# COMPACT_ATOMS: atom_id res chain seq x y z
N MET A 1 3.99 -18.36 -19.72
CA MET A 1 4.47 -17.22 -18.92
C MET A 1 3.74 -15.92 -19.32
N ASN A 2 2.41 -15.91 -19.30
CA ASN A 2 1.60 -14.70 -19.59
C ASN A 2 1.09 -14.04 -18.30
N CYS A 3 1.75 -14.33 -17.19
CA CYS A 3 1.29 -13.87 -15.91
C CYS A 3 1.75 -12.42 -15.72
N CYS A 4 0.82 -11.52 -16.01
CA CYS A 4 0.93 -10.08 -15.86
C CYS A 4 1.89 -9.41 -16.86
N LYS A 5 1.45 -8.33 -17.51
CA LYS A 5 2.31 -7.37 -18.25
C LYS A 5 3.20 -6.55 -17.29
N CYS A 6 3.74 -7.18 -16.25
CA CYS A 6 4.60 -6.56 -15.25
C CYS A 6 6.05 -6.53 -15.73
N ASP A 7 6.86 -5.66 -15.12
CA ASP A 7 8.31 -5.64 -15.35
C ASP A 7 8.93 -7.02 -15.06
N VAL A 8 9.88 -7.44 -15.89
CA VAL A 8 10.52 -8.78 -15.80
C VAL A 8 11.16 -9.00 -14.43
N ASN A 9 11.69 -7.95 -13.79
CA ASN A 9 12.27 -8.05 -12.46
C ASN A 9 11.21 -8.33 -11.39
N ILE A 10 10.02 -7.75 -11.54
CA ILE A 10 8.89 -7.98 -10.63
C ILE A 10 8.39 -9.42 -10.76
N VAL A 11 8.27 -9.93 -11.99
CA VAL A 11 7.81 -11.31 -12.26
C VAL A 11 8.75 -12.33 -11.61
N LYS A 12 10.08 -12.17 -11.73
CA LYS A 12 11.06 -13.08 -11.12
C LYS A 12 10.98 -13.16 -9.59
N ASN A 13 10.43 -12.13 -8.95
CA ASN A 13 10.22 -12.05 -7.51
C ASN A 13 8.81 -12.53 -7.09
N CYS A 14 8.00 -13.04 -8.01
CA CYS A 14 6.59 -13.39 -7.79
C CYS A 14 6.39 -14.91 -7.82
N ILE A 15 5.34 -15.42 -7.15
CA ILE A 15 4.97 -16.84 -7.27
C ILE A 15 4.62 -17.21 -8.71
N CYS A 16 4.22 -16.22 -9.51
CA CYS A 16 3.94 -16.41 -10.92
C CYS A 16 5.16 -16.71 -11.79
N ALA A 17 6.37 -16.62 -11.21
CA ALA A 17 7.57 -17.18 -11.81
C ALA A 17 7.59 -18.72 -11.76
N ILE A 18 6.89 -19.31 -10.78
CA ILE A 18 6.89 -20.75 -10.50
C ILE A 18 5.55 -21.40 -10.89
N ASN A 19 4.43 -20.74 -10.62
CA ASN A 19 3.08 -21.22 -10.93
C ASN A 19 2.43 -20.37 -12.03
N ASN A 20 1.56 -20.98 -12.83
CA ASN A 20 0.67 -20.20 -13.70
C ASN A 20 -0.37 -19.50 -12.83
N CYS A 21 -0.33 -18.17 -12.76
CA CYS A 21 -1.41 -17.37 -12.19
C CYS A 21 -2.24 -16.74 -13.32
N GLU A 22 -3.53 -16.51 -13.09
CA GLU A 22 -4.40 -15.78 -14.03
C GLU A 22 -4.50 -14.32 -13.55
N CYS A 23 -3.94 -13.36 -14.31
CA CYS A 23 -3.96 -11.94 -13.92
C CYS A 23 -5.12 -11.12 -14.51
N ASP A 24 -5.95 -11.69 -15.38
CA ASP A 24 -6.82 -10.91 -16.26
C ASP A 24 -8.27 -11.45 -16.39
N ASN A 25 -8.67 -12.48 -15.64
CA ASN A 25 -10.04 -13.02 -15.66
C ASN A 25 -10.74 -12.73 -14.32
N ASN A 26 -11.72 -11.83 -14.32
CA ASN A 26 -12.78 -11.65 -13.31
C ASN A 26 -12.43 -12.08 -11.86
N ASP A 27 -11.89 -11.14 -11.09
CA ASP A 27 -11.77 -11.19 -9.62
C ASP A 27 -10.75 -12.14 -8.99
N SER A 28 -9.98 -12.92 -9.76
CA SER A 28 -8.87 -13.73 -9.22
C SER A 28 -7.52 -12.99 -9.33
N TYR A 29 -7.18 -12.17 -8.33
CA TYR A 29 -5.82 -11.60 -8.21
C TYR A 29 -4.95 -12.57 -7.39
N ASP A 30 -4.53 -13.67 -8.02
CA ASP A 30 -3.90 -14.81 -7.36
C ASP A 30 -2.41 -14.62 -6.99
N CYS A 31 -1.92 -13.38 -7.04
CA CYS A 31 -0.55 -13.10 -6.63
C CYS A 31 -0.30 -11.63 -6.25
N TRP A 32 0.80 -11.41 -5.52
CA TRP A 32 1.36 -10.09 -5.26
C TRP A 32 1.41 -9.15 -6.49
N CYS A 33 1.88 -9.64 -7.63
CA CYS A 33 2.09 -8.81 -8.83
C CYS A 33 0.76 -8.34 -9.45
N CYS A 34 -0.29 -9.15 -9.32
CA CYS A 34 -1.66 -8.82 -9.68
C CYS A 34 -2.15 -7.63 -8.84
N ILE A 35 -1.95 -7.69 -7.51
CA ILE A 35 -2.34 -6.64 -6.57
C ILE A 35 -1.59 -5.33 -6.88
N GLU A 36 -0.27 -5.40 -7.06
CA GLU A 36 0.55 -4.22 -7.35
C GLU A 36 0.10 -3.53 -8.66
N LYS A 37 -0.13 -4.30 -9.72
CA LYS A 37 -0.66 -3.79 -11.00
C LYS A 37 -2.04 -3.16 -10.82
N LYS A 38 -2.95 -3.81 -10.08
CA LYS A 38 -4.29 -3.28 -9.81
C LYS A 38 -4.20 -1.95 -9.06
N TRP A 39 -3.44 -1.91 -7.96
CA TRP A 39 -3.24 -0.71 -7.17
C TRP A 39 -2.76 0.46 -8.04
N HIS A 40 -1.71 0.25 -8.84
CA HIS A 40 -1.21 1.27 -9.76
C HIS A 40 -2.26 1.75 -10.76
N SER A 41 -3.10 0.85 -11.27
CA SER A 41 -4.22 1.22 -12.15
C SER A 41 -5.24 2.09 -11.41
N LEU A 42 -5.65 1.69 -10.20
CA LEU A 42 -6.64 2.44 -9.40
C LEU A 42 -6.18 3.87 -9.14
N ILE A 43 -4.94 4.02 -8.64
CA ILE A 43 -4.43 5.33 -8.24
C ILE A 43 -4.04 6.25 -9.40
N SER A 44 -3.77 5.70 -10.59
CA SER A 44 -3.40 6.47 -11.77
C SER A 44 -4.61 6.98 -12.56
N THR A 45 -5.73 6.25 -12.55
CA THR A 45 -6.89 6.51 -13.42
C THR A 45 -7.62 7.81 -13.04
N ASN A 46 -7.70 8.14 -11.75
CA ASN A 46 -8.50 9.26 -11.25
C ASN A 46 -7.67 10.46 -10.75
N GLY A 47 -6.33 10.38 -10.78
CA GLY A 47 -5.42 11.43 -10.30
C GLY A 47 -5.43 11.65 -8.79
N SER A 48 -6.18 10.85 -8.02
CA SER A 48 -6.33 11.00 -6.56
C SER A 48 -5.00 10.89 -5.82
N PHE A 49 -4.13 9.96 -6.21
CA PHE A 49 -2.82 9.80 -5.58
C PHE A 49 -1.87 10.97 -5.84
N ASN A 50 -1.89 11.53 -7.05
CA ASN A 50 -1.13 12.74 -7.35
C ASN A 50 -1.64 13.92 -6.50
N TYR A 51 -2.94 14.00 -6.30
CA TYR A 51 -3.54 15.01 -5.44
C TYR A 51 -3.09 14.87 -3.97
N VAL A 52 -3.18 13.67 -3.38
CA VAL A 52 -2.71 13.41 -2.01
C VAL A 52 -1.20 13.65 -1.87
N SER A 53 -0.40 13.25 -2.86
CA SER A 53 1.04 13.53 -2.89
C SER A 53 1.32 15.04 -2.95
N ASN A 54 0.53 15.80 -3.69
CA ASN A 54 0.67 17.25 -3.75
C ASN A 54 0.24 17.93 -2.43
N ILE A 55 -0.74 17.40 -1.71
CA ILE A 55 -1.09 17.89 -0.36
C ILE A 55 0.14 17.83 0.54
N LEU A 56 0.86 16.72 0.56
CA LEU A 56 2.08 16.57 1.36
C LEU A 56 3.12 17.65 1.03
N GLU A 57 3.47 17.79 -0.25
CA GLU A 57 4.49 18.74 -0.69
C GLU A 57 4.09 20.20 -0.44
N ASN A 58 2.83 20.54 -0.69
CA ASN A 58 2.31 21.89 -0.48
C ASN A 58 2.22 22.22 1.00
N SER A 59 1.84 21.25 1.85
CA SER A 59 1.72 21.47 3.29
C SER A 59 3.08 21.72 3.94
N ILE A 60 4.13 21.02 3.51
CA ILE A 60 5.50 21.27 3.99
C ILE A 60 5.98 22.69 3.63
N LYS A 61 5.58 23.22 2.47
CA LYS A 61 6.02 24.53 1.96
C LYS A 61 5.15 25.70 2.42
N ASN A 62 3.90 25.44 2.81
CA ASN A 62 2.92 26.47 3.13
C ASN A 62 3.25 27.15 4.47
N LYS A 63 3.78 28.38 4.42
CA LYS A 63 4.16 29.14 5.61
C LYS A 63 2.99 29.46 6.54
N SER A 64 1.75 29.43 6.04
CA SER A 64 0.55 29.64 6.84
C SER A 64 0.25 28.48 7.79
N ILE A 65 0.66 27.25 7.47
CA ILE A 65 0.54 26.09 8.36
C ILE A 65 1.54 26.23 9.51
N GLU A 66 1.12 25.94 10.74
CA GLU A 66 1.99 25.98 11.91
C GLU A 66 3.25 25.13 11.75
N LYS A 67 4.36 25.61 12.31
CA LYS A 67 5.68 24.96 12.18
C LYS A 67 5.66 23.51 12.66
N LEU A 68 4.93 23.22 13.73
CA LEU A 68 4.79 21.87 14.27
C LEU A 68 4.09 20.94 13.26
N ILE A 69 2.97 21.38 12.69
CA ILE A 69 2.22 20.60 11.70
C ILE A 69 3.05 20.37 10.42
N ARG A 70 3.79 21.38 9.95
CA ARG A 70 4.73 21.21 8.82
C ARG A 70 5.83 20.19 9.12
N TYR A 71 6.27 20.11 10.37
CA TYR A 71 7.24 19.12 10.81
C TYR A 71 6.65 17.71 10.74
N GLU A 72 5.40 17.51 11.15
CA GLU A 72 4.70 16.22 11.00
C GLU A 72 4.63 15.78 9.52
N PHE A 73 4.21 16.65 8.61
CA PHE A 73 4.26 16.36 7.17
C PHE A 73 5.67 16.05 6.68
N SER A 74 6.69 16.74 7.20
CA SER A 74 8.08 16.47 6.83
C SER A 74 8.57 15.11 7.32
N MET A 75 8.07 14.64 8.47
CA MET A 75 8.35 13.30 9.00
C MET A 75 7.67 12.23 8.13
N LEU A 76 6.39 12.41 7.79
CA LEU A 76 5.67 11.52 6.86
C LEU A 76 6.41 11.38 5.51
N LYS A 77 6.92 12.49 4.97
CA LYS A 77 7.74 12.46 3.75
C LYS A 77 9.01 11.62 3.91
N LYS A 78 9.70 11.71 5.06
CA LYS A 78 10.88 10.88 5.34
C LYS A 78 10.52 9.40 5.42
N ASP A 79 9.40 9.08 6.06
CA ASP A 79 8.93 7.70 6.22
C ASP A 79 8.58 7.08 4.87
N ILE A 80 7.86 7.82 3.99
CA ILE A 80 7.58 7.41 2.61
C ILE A 80 8.88 7.12 1.84
N LEU A 81 9.87 8.01 1.92
CA LEU A 81 11.15 7.82 1.24
C LEU A 81 11.95 6.64 1.79
N SER A 82 11.90 6.42 3.11
CA SER A 82 12.53 5.28 3.77
C SER A 82 11.89 3.96 3.33
N ASN A 83 10.56 3.90 3.32
CA ASN A 83 9.80 2.73 2.89
C ASN A 83 10.09 2.37 1.43
N LYS A 84 10.11 3.36 0.53
CA LYS A 84 10.46 3.17 -0.89
C LYS A 84 11.86 2.57 -1.06
N LYS A 85 12.85 3.01 -0.26
CA LYS A 85 14.19 2.42 -0.29
C LYS A 85 14.21 0.96 0.17
N ASN A 86 13.37 0.59 1.13
CA ASN A 86 13.30 -0.78 1.62
C ASN A 86 12.62 -1.71 0.60
N ILE A 87 11.56 -1.24 -0.06
CA ILE A 87 10.92 -1.97 -1.17
C ILE A 87 11.96 -2.32 -2.25
N VAL A 88 12.77 -1.35 -2.68
CA VAL A 88 13.80 -1.58 -3.72
C VAL A 88 14.84 -2.63 -3.30
N LYS A 89 15.20 -2.71 -2.01
CA LYS A 89 16.16 -3.71 -1.52
C LYS A 89 15.61 -5.14 -1.59
N ASP A 90 14.32 -5.30 -1.33
CA ASP A 90 13.65 -6.61 -1.28
C ASP A 90 13.34 -7.23 -2.65
N VAL A 91 13.36 -6.44 -3.73
CA VAL A 91 13.12 -6.87 -5.13
C VAL A 91 14.32 -7.61 -5.74
N SER A 92 15.35 -7.97 -4.96
CA SER A 92 16.58 -8.59 -5.46
C SER A 92 16.58 -10.13 -5.51
N LYS A 93 15.50 -10.81 -5.08
CA LYS A 93 15.47 -12.28 -4.96
C LYS A 93 14.72 -12.94 -6.12
N SER A 94 15.46 -13.50 -7.09
CA SER A 94 14.88 -14.33 -8.15
C SER A 94 14.50 -15.71 -7.60
N TYR A 95 13.21 -16.04 -7.61
CA TYR A 95 12.75 -17.37 -7.23
C TYR A 95 12.99 -18.41 -8.33
N VAL A 96 13.14 -17.97 -9.58
CA VAL A 96 13.50 -18.84 -10.72
C VAL A 96 14.85 -19.51 -10.46
N ASP A 97 15.80 -18.78 -9.91
CA ASP A 97 17.16 -19.25 -9.64
C ASP A 97 17.19 -20.33 -8.54
N LEU A 98 16.10 -20.48 -7.77
CA LEU A 98 15.94 -21.49 -6.72
C LEU A 98 15.31 -22.79 -7.23
N ILE A 99 14.66 -22.78 -8.41
CA ILE A 99 13.95 -23.95 -8.97
C ILE A 99 14.94 -25.03 -9.41
N ASP A 100 16.11 -24.62 -9.92
CA ASP A 100 17.16 -25.55 -10.41
C ASP A 100 18.14 -25.99 -9.31
N THR A 101 17.84 -25.70 -8.05
CA THR A 101 18.69 -26.05 -6.90
C THR A 101 18.21 -27.32 -6.22
N GLU A 102 19.12 -28.08 -5.58
CA GLU A 102 18.78 -29.25 -4.74
C GLU A 102 18.09 -28.85 -3.41
N ILE A 103 17.57 -27.62 -3.30
CA ILE A 103 16.91 -27.11 -2.10
C ILE A 103 15.54 -27.77 -1.95
N ASN A 104 15.18 -28.14 -0.71
CA ASN A 104 13.88 -28.70 -0.40
C ASN A 104 12.74 -27.75 -0.83
N PRO A 105 11.77 -28.19 -1.67
CA PRO A 105 10.65 -27.37 -2.13
C PRO A 105 9.86 -26.70 -1.01
N LYS A 106 9.74 -27.34 0.16
CA LYS A 106 9.06 -26.74 1.33
C LYS A 106 9.76 -25.46 1.80
N LEU A 107 11.10 -25.46 1.84
CA LEU A 107 11.89 -24.28 2.23
C LEU A 107 11.76 -23.15 1.19
N ILE A 108 11.63 -23.50 -0.09
CA ILE A 108 11.41 -22.52 -1.16
C ILE A 108 10.05 -21.83 -0.98
N VAL A 109 9.00 -22.59 -0.65
CA VAL A 109 7.65 -22.06 -0.38
C VAL A 109 7.64 -21.18 0.89
N GLU A 110 8.30 -21.61 1.96
CA GLU A 110 8.43 -20.81 3.18
C GLU A 110 9.18 -19.49 2.93
N ALA A 111 10.28 -19.53 2.17
CA ALA A 111 11.03 -18.33 1.79
C ALA A 111 10.24 -17.40 0.85
N PHE A 112 9.38 -17.97 0.01
CA PHE A 112 8.44 -17.21 -0.80
C PHE A 112 7.41 -16.49 0.08
N HIS A 113 6.74 -17.20 0.99
CA HIS A 113 5.74 -16.60 1.87
C HIS A 113 6.33 -15.57 2.85
N ALA A 114 7.55 -15.79 3.35
CA ALA A 114 8.23 -14.78 4.17
C ALA A 114 8.47 -13.47 3.41
N ASN A 115 8.87 -13.55 2.13
CA ASN A 115 9.04 -12.37 1.28
C ASN A 115 7.70 -11.71 0.94
N LEU A 116 6.66 -12.51 0.67
CA LEU A 116 5.31 -12.01 0.46
C LEU A 116 4.83 -11.18 1.66
N ILE A 117 5.04 -11.66 2.89
CA ILE A 117 4.72 -10.90 4.10
C ILE A 117 5.45 -9.56 4.10
N THR A 118 6.75 -9.54 3.83
CA THR A 118 7.52 -8.29 3.84
C THR A 118 7.04 -7.29 2.79
N LYS A 119 6.71 -7.76 1.58
CA LYS A 119 6.11 -6.93 0.52
C LYS A 119 4.77 -6.33 0.96
N LEU A 120 3.90 -7.15 1.53
CA LEU A 120 2.59 -6.70 2.04
C LEU A 120 2.78 -5.68 3.16
N ILE A 121 3.74 -5.87 4.08
CA ILE A 121 4.06 -4.90 5.13
C ILE A 121 4.47 -3.55 4.53
N TYR A 122 5.38 -3.55 3.56
CA TYR A 122 5.82 -2.30 2.94
C TYR A 122 4.73 -1.60 2.14
N PHE A 123 3.88 -2.35 1.47
CA PHE A 123 2.72 -1.82 0.78
C PHE A 123 1.73 -1.18 1.75
N VAL A 124 1.33 -1.90 2.79
CA VAL A 124 0.41 -1.40 3.81
C VAL A 124 0.98 -0.14 4.48
N ASN A 125 2.28 -0.11 4.77
CA ASN A 125 2.94 1.11 5.28
C ASN A 125 2.81 2.29 4.32
N GLU A 126 3.07 2.08 3.03
CA GLU A 126 2.96 3.15 2.04
C GLU A 126 1.54 3.74 2.02
N VAL A 127 0.52 2.88 1.97
CA VAL A 127 -0.88 3.30 2.00
C VAL A 127 -1.19 4.04 3.30
N SER A 128 -0.79 3.51 4.46
CA SER A 128 -0.99 4.15 5.76
C SER A 128 -0.35 5.54 5.82
N TYR A 129 0.87 5.73 5.30
CA TYR A 129 1.51 7.05 5.32
C TYR A 129 0.73 8.09 4.51
N TYR A 130 0.24 7.72 3.33
CA TYR A 130 -0.56 8.62 2.51
C TYR A 130 -1.95 8.90 3.13
N LEU A 131 -2.55 7.92 3.81
CA LEU A 131 -3.76 8.16 4.60
C LEU A 131 -3.50 9.09 5.79
N GLU A 132 -2.36 8.99 6.46
CA GLU A 132 -2.00 9.94 7.53
C GLU A 132 -1.79 11.36 7.00
N VAL A 133 -1.27 11.52 5.77
CA VAL A 133 -1.25 12.82 5.08
C VAL A 133 -2.66 13.38 4.92
N VAL A 134 -3.61 12.55 4.47
CA VAL A 134 -5.02 12.93 4.33
C VAL A 134 -5.62 13.28 5.69
N ASN A 135 -5.46 12.42 6.69
CA ASN A 135 -5.98 12.58 8.04
C ASN A 135 -5.54 13.92 8.65
N LEU A 136 -4.23 14.22 8.56
CA LEU A 136 -3.67 15.47 9.05
C LEU A 136 -4.19 16.67 8.25
N ALA A 137 -4.28 16.57 6.93
CA ALA A 137 -4.78 17.65 6.09
C ALA A 137 -6.25 18.01 6.39
N VAL A 138 -7.10 17.00 6.56
CA VAL A 138 -8.52 17.19 6.90
C VAL A 138 -8.69 17.79 8.30
N GLU A 139 -7.85 17.40 9.25
CA GLU A 139 -7.90 17.91 10.63
C GLU A 139 -7.60 19.40 10.72
N ILE A 140 -6.65 19.88 9.92
CA ILE A 140 -6.16 21.25 9.98
C ILE A 140 -6.97 22.23 9.12
N TYR A 141 -7.95 21.74 8.36
CA TYR A 141 -8.85 22.57 7.55
C TYR A 141 -10.02 23.13 8.37
N PRO A 142 -10.41 24.42 8.19
CA PRO A 142 -9.95 25.40 7.19
C PRO A 142 -8.80 26.31 7.65
N THR A 143 -8.24 26.07 8.84
CA THR A 143 -7.39 26.99 9.61
C THR A 143 -6.21 27.58 8.82
N PHE A 144 -5.73 26.92 7.77
CA PHE A 144 -4.51 27.30 7.04
C PHE A 144 -4.67 27.60 5.54
N LYS A 145 -5.88 27.94 5.09
CA LYS A 145 -6.19 28.31 3.68
C LYS A 145 -5.75 27.25 2.64
N LEU A 146 -5.68 25.98 3.04
CA LEU A 146 -5.52 24.88 2.10
C LEU A 146 -6.87 24.65 1.42
N ASN A 147 -6.94 24.66 0.09
CA ASN A 147 -8.16 24.25 -0.60
C ASN A 147 -8.16 22.73 -0.72
N ILE A 148 -9.02 22.07 0.06
CA ILE A 148 -9.16 20.62 0.06
C ILE A 148 -10.28 20.22 -0.89
N ASN A 149 -9.94 19.41 -1.89
CA ASN A 149 -10.88 18.76 -2.78
C ASN A 149 -11.24 17.41 -2.17
N TYR A 150 -12.34 17.39 -1.41
CA TYR A 150 -12.82 16.18 -0.75
C TYR A 150 -13.17 15.07 -1.73
N ASN A 151 -13.64 15.37 -2.94
CA ASN A 151 -13.93 14.34 -3.96
C ASN A 151 -12.69 13.55 -4.35
N LEU A 152 -11.54 14.21 -4.52
CA LEU A 152 -10.28 13.52 -4.84
C LEU A 152 -9.77 12.69 -3.66
N ILE A 153 -10.07 13.10 -2.42
CA ILE A 153 -9.76 12.30 -1.24
C ILE A 153 -10.68 11.08 -1.17
N THR A 154 -11.98 11.24 -1.39
CA THR A 154 -12.94 10.13 -1.42
C THR A 154 -12.55 9.10 -2.47
N LEU A 155 -12.20 9.53 -3.68
CA LEU A 155 -11.70 8.64 -4.74
C LEU A 155 -10.41 7.88 -4.34
N TYR A 156 -9.54 8.50 -3.54
CA TYR A 156 -8.37 7.82 -2.99
C TYR A 156 -8.78 6.75 -1.97
N LEU A 157 -9.70 7.07 -1.06
CA LEU A 157 -10.21 6.14 -0.05
C LEU A 157 -10.93 4.95 -0.68
N GLU A 158 -11.75 5.18 -1.71
CA GLU A 158 -12.40 4.11 -2.49
C GLU A 158 -11.37 3.19 -3.14
N SER A 159 -10.27 3.74 -3.66
CA SER A 159 -9.17 2.95 -4.23
C SER A 159 -8.50 2.07 -3.16
N VAL A 160 -8.41 2.56 -1.91
CA VAL A 160 -7.91 1.78 -0.77
C VAL A 160 -8.90 0.69 -0.37
N ASP A 161 -10.18 1.00 -0.26
CA ASP A 161 -11.22 0.01 0.05
C ASP A 161 -11.25 -1.11 -0.99
N GLU A 162 -11.07 -0.77 -2.28
CA GLU A 162 -11.06 -1.75 -3.36
C GLU A 162 -9.86 -2.70 -3.28
N ILE A 163 -8.67 -2.21 -2.87
CA ILE A 163 -7.47 -3.05 -2.84
C ILE A 163 -7.38 -3.96 -1.60
N LEU A 164 -7.99 -3.55 -0.48
CA LEU A 164 -7.91 -4.25 0.82
C LEU A 164 -8.34 -5.72 0.77
N PRO A 165 -9.47 -6.11 0.16
CA PRO A 165 -9.88 -7.52 0.07
C PRO A 165 -8.85 -8.41 -0.63
N PHE A 166 -8.17 -7.90 -1.66
CA PHE A 166 -7.16 -8.66 -2.39
C PHE A 166 -5.91 -8.89 -1.53
N ILE A 167 -5.49 -7.89 -0.74
CA ILE A 167 -4.38 -8.01 0.21
C ILE A 167 -4.70 -9.06 1.28
N VAL A 168 -5.93 -9.04 1.81
CA VAL A 168 -6.40 -10.05 2.77
C VAL A 168 -6.46 -11.44 2.13
N GLY A 169 -6.83 -11.52 0.85
CA GLY A 169 -6.80 -12.74 0.05
C GLY A 169 -5.40 -13.36 0.01
N GLU A 170 -4.40 -12.60 -0.42
CA GLU A 170 -2.99 -13.05 -0.44
C GLU A 170 -2.47 -13.38 0.95
N PHE A 171 -2.85 -12.61 1.97
CA PHE A 171 -2.44 -12.91 3.34
C PHE A 171 -2.96 -14.28 3.83
N LYS A 172 -4.16 -14.69 3.42
CA LYS A 172 -4.74 -15.99 3.77
C LYS A 172 -4.06 -17.18 3.11
N THR A 173 -3.34 -17.00 2.00
CA THR A 173 -2.66 -18.10 1.28
C THR A 173 -1.35 -18.53 1.95
N ILE A 174 -0.82 -17.70 2.87
CA ILE A 174 0.39 -18.00 3.62
C ILE A 174 0.23 -19.31 4.41
N VAL A 175 1.25 -20.16 4.38
CA VAL A 175 1.27 -21.46 5.08
C VAL A 175 1.36 -21.29 6.59
N LYS A 176 0.72 -22.22 7.33
CA LYS A 176 0.59 -22.19 8.79
C LYS A 176 1.93 -22.13 9.53
N GLU A 177 2.98 -22.71 8.97
CA GLU A 177 4.33 -22.68 9.53
C GLU A 177 4.88 -21.27 9.73
N VAL A 178 4.38 -20.28 8.97
CA VAL A 178 4.79 -18.87 9.07
C VAL A 178 3.85 -18.06 9.98
N TYR A 179 2.72 -18.61 10.44
CA TYR A 179 1.73 -17.86 11.24
C TYR A 179 2.26 -17.38 12.59
N ASN A 180 3.25 -18.08 13.15
CA ASN A 180 3.85 -17.71 14.43
C ASN A 180 5.03 -16.74 14.27
N SER A 181 5.29 -16.23 13.06
CA SER A 181 6.35 -15.24 12.85
C SER A 181 5.91 -13.87 13.40
N PHE A 182 6.88 -13.09 13.88
CA PHE A 182 6.65 -11.73 14.32
C PHE A 182 6.07 -10.86 13.18
N GLU A 183 6.55 -11.09 11.96
CA GLU A 183 6.16 -10.38 10.75
C GLU A 183 4.69 -10.65 10.38
N TYR A 184 4.20 -11.87 10.59
CA TYR A 184 2.80 -12.22 10.34
C TYR A 184 1.85 -11.45 11.27
N GLU A 185 2.12 -11.46 12.58
CA GLU A 185 1.32 -10.70 13.56
C GLU A 185 1.44 -9.18 13.34
N MET A 186 2.63 -8.70 12.95
CA MET A 186 2.84 -7.30 12.58
C MET A 186 1.98 -6.91 11.37
N LEU A 187 1.93 -7.73 10.32
CA LEU A 187 1.09 -7.47 9.14
C LEU A 187 -0.40 -7.44 9.50
N LYS A 188 -0.87 -8.39 10.31
CA LYS A 188 -2.25 -8.42 10.80
C LYS A 188 -2.60 -7.15 11.58
N SER A 189 -1.74 -6.73 12.51
CA SER A 189 -1.92 -5.48 13.26
C SER A 189 -1.98 -4.26 12.34
N LYS A 190 -1.11 -4.21 11.33
CA LYS A 190 -1.09 -3.12 10.35
C LYS A 190 -2.33 -3.06 9.48
N LEU A 191 -2.86 -4.20 9.03
CA LEU A 191 -4.12 -4.25 8.26
C LEU A 191 -5.30 -3.74 9.08
N PHE A 192 -5.37 -4.12 10.37
CA PHE A 192 -6.38 -3.62 11.28
C PHE A 192 -6.27 -2.09 11.48
N ASN A 193 -5.06 -1.58 11.77
CA ASN A 193 -4.85 -0.15 11.94
C ASN A 193 -5.14 0.65 10.65
N LEU A 194 -4.88 0.06 9.48
CA LEU A 194 -5.18 0.65 8.19
C LEU A 194 -6.69 0.83 7.99
N ASP A 195 -7.48 -0.20 8.31
CA ASP A 195 -8.95 -0.16 8.24
C ASP A 195 -9.53 0.90 9.20
N GLU A 196 -9.07 0.94 10.45
CA GLU A 196 -9.47 1.97 11.41
C GLU A 196 -9.13 3.39 10.94
N LEU A 197 -7.99 3.57 10.28
CA LEU A 197 -7.58 4.87 9.75
C LEU A 197 -8.48 5.31 8.60
N VAL A 198 -8.84 4.40 7.68
CA VAL A 198 -9.78 4.70 6.59
C VAL A 198 -11.13 5.13 7.13
N VAL A 199 -11.70 4.38 8.08
CA VAL A 199 -12.99 4.72 8.72
C VAL A 199 -12.92 6.09 9.39
N ARG A 200 -11.88 6.34 10.19
CA ARG A 200 -11.68 7.62 10.87
C ARG A 200 -11.63 8.81 9.90
N ILE A 201 -10.97 8.65 8.75
CA ILE A 201 -10.88 9.70 7.74
C ILE A 201 -12.26 9.93 7.11
N LYS A 202 -13.00 8.86 6.77
CA LYS A 202 -14.36 8.97 6.21
C LYS A 202 -15.29 9.74 7.15
N ASP A 203 -15.30 9.38 8.44
CA ASP A 203 -16.09 10.06 9.46
C ASP A 203 -15.74 11.56 9.54
N LYS A 204 -14.44 11.89 9.54
CA LYS A 204 -13.97 13.29 9.55
C LYS A 204 -14.42 14.05 8.31
N ILE A 205 -14.37 13.43 7.13
CA ILE A 205 -14.81 14.05 5.88
C ILE A 205 -16.31 14.32 5.93
N GLU A 206 -17.13 13.34 6.32
CA GLU A 206 -18.59 13.48 6.41
C GLU A 206 -19.00 14.65 7.33
N VAL A 207 -18.42 14.72 8.53
CA VAL A 207 -18.67 15.83 9.48
C VAL A 207 -18.26 17.17 8.88
N LYS A 208 -17.13 17.22 8.15
CA LYS A 208 -16.67 18.47 7.54
C LYS A 208 -17.56 18.88 6.39
N THR A 209 -17.99 17.97 5.51
CA THR A 209 -18.84 18.28 4.36
C THR A 209 -20.25 18.72 4.75
N ILE A 210 -20.84 18.16 5.81
CA ILE A 210 -22.16 18.58 6.33
C ILE A 210 -22.15 20.04 6.83
N ASN A 211 -21.03 20.51 7.39
CA ASN A 211 -20.92 21.86 7.93
C ASN A 211 -20.68 22.96 6.86
N TYR A 212 -20.63 22.60 5.57
CA TYR A 212 -20.38 23.52 4.47
C TYR A 212 -21.48 23.53 3.38
N GLU A 213 -22.60 22.83 3.60
CA GLU A 213 -23.87 23.02 2.86
C GLU A 213 -24.78 24.04 3.58
#